data_AF-A0A5R9G034-F1
#
_entry.id   AF-A0A5R9G034-F1
#
_cell.length_a   1.000
_cell.length_b   1.000
_cell.length_c   1.000
_cell.angle_alpha   90.00
_cell.angle_beta   90.00
_cell.angle_gamma   90.00
#
_symmetry.space_group_name_H-M   'P 1'
#
loop_
_entity.id
_entity.type
_entity.pdbx_description
1 polymer ?
#
loop_
_entity_poly.entity_id
_entity_poly.type
_entity_poly.pdbx_seq_one_letter_code
_entity_poly.pdbx_strand_id
1 'polypeptide(L)'
;MEIGDLPGWAALAVSIVSVIISYRLGVRSARASEQSAQASQVSAREARRSSDAAERSASAAEGSLALQRQEAEERQRAAEPQVELRVERTGGGSRLRLRNVGGAVATGVTIHDAPGISTQDRAFNFRAGISNVELAPGEAREFLIYRTGSPRMPTHLWVTWQGQEERVALAVPA
;
A
#
# COMPACT_ATOMS: atom_id res chain seq x y z
N MET A 1 95.90 39.36 -27.64
CA MET A 1 94.87 38.46 -28.21
C MET A 1 93.64 38.64 -27.34
N GLU A 2 92.69 39.44 -27.81
CA GLU A 2 91.48 39.79 -27.06
C GLU A 2 90.64 38.54 -26.80
N ILE A 3 90.56 38.13 -25.53
CA ILE A 3 89.63 37.09 -25.04
C ILE A 3 88.19 37.67 -24.90
N GLY A 4 87.98 38.89 -25.39
CA GLY A 4 86.79 39.70 -25.12
C GLY A 4 85.47 39.20 -25.72
N ASP A 5 85.49 38.33 -26.74
CA ASP A 5 84.27 38.00 -27.51
C ASP A 5 83.67 36.61 -27.22
N LEU A 6 84.47 35.67 -26.71
CA LEU A 6 84.02 34.32 -26.33
C LEU A 6 82.84 34.27 -25.32
N PRO A 7 82.81 35.09 -24.25
CA PRO A 7 81.71 35.03 -23.28
C PRO A 7 80.40 35.64 -23.79
N GLY A 8 80.45 36.60 -24.73
CA GLY A 8 79.27 37.28 -25.27
C GLY A 8 78.41 36.37 -26.15
N TRP A 9 79.03 35.65 -27.08
CA TRP A 9 78.34 34.72 -27.98
C TRP A 9 77.79 33.48 -27.24
N ALA A 10 78.49 33.00 -26.21
CA ALA A 10 78.01 31.91 -25.36
C ALA A 10 76.75 32.30 -24.58
N ALA A 11 76.72 33.49 -23.98
CA ALA A 11 75.53 34.01 -23.29
C ALA A 11 74.34 34.17 -24.25
N LEU A 12 74.60 34.57 -25.49
CA LEU A 12 73.58 34.70 -26.54
C LEU A 12 73.01 33.34 -26.96
N ALA A 13 73.84 32.31 -27.10
CA ALA A 13 73.38 30.94 -27.39
C ALA A 13 72.48 30.39 -26.26
N VAL A 14 72.88 30.62 -25.00
CA VAL A 14 72.10 30.19 -23.83
C VAL A 14 70.77 30.92 -23.74
N SER A 15 70.72 32.22 -24.04
CA SER A 15 69.48 32.99 -24.03
C SER A 15 68.50 32.51 -25.11
N ILE A 16 68.99 32.23 -26.32
CA ILE A 16 68.17 31.68 -27.41
C ILE A 16 67.58 30.32 -27.01
N VAL A 17 68.39 29.41 -26.46
CA VAL A 17 67.91 28.09 -26.02
C VAL A 17 66.87 28.23 -24.91
N SER A 18 67.09 29.12 -23.95
CA SER A 18 66.14 29.39 -22.88
C SER A 18 64.79 29.93 -23.39
N VAL A 19 64.83 30.83 -24.38
CA VAL A 19 63.61 31.35 -25.02
C VAL A 19 62.85 30.25 -25.76
N ILE A 20 63.56 29.38 -26.49
CA ILE A 20 62.93 28.24 -27.21
C ILE A 20 62.26 27.27 -26.23
N ILE A 21 62.94 26.93 -25.13
CA ILE A 21 62.40 26.03 -24.11
C ILE A 21 61.18 26.68 -23.44
N SER A 22 61.27 27.95 -23.05
CA SER A 22 60.18 28.70 -22.42
C SER A 22 58.95 28.77 -23.34
N TYR A 23 59.16 29.03 -24.62
CA TYR A 23 58.07 29.05 -25.60
C TYR A 23 57.41 27.67 -25.74
N ARG A 24 58.19 26.59 -25.87
CA ARG A 24 57.62 25.23 -25.99
C ARG A 24 56.89 24.78 -24.73
N LEU A 25 57.39 25.13 -23.55
CA LEU A 25 56.73 24.81 -22.29
C LEU A 25 55.43 25.60 -22.16
N GLY A 26 55.43 26.89 -22.51
CA GLY A 26 54.25 27.76 -22.49
C GLY A 26 53.15 27.31 -23.45
N VAL A 27 53.50 26.91 -24.67
CA VAL A 27 52.53 26.35 -25.62
C VAL A 27 51.95 25.03 -25.11
N ARG A 28 52.78 24.18 -24.48
CA ARG A 28 52.32 22.89 -23.93
C ARG A 28 51.42 23.10 -22.71
N SER A 29 51.75 24.04 -21.83
CA SER A 29 50.93 24.36 -20.65
C SER A 29 49.60 25.00 -21.04
N ALA A 30 49.58 25.89 -22.04
CA ALA A 30 48.36 26.47 -22.57
C ALA A 30 47.40 25.39 -23.09
N ARG A 31 47.91 24.44 -23.91
CA ARG A 31 47.13 23.30 -24.40
C ARG A 31 46.63 22.38 -23.29
N ALA A 32 47.47 22.10 -22.29
CA ALA A 32 47.07 21.29 -21.13
C ALA A 32 45.98 21.98 -20.30
N SER A 33 46.04 23.30 -20.16
CA SER A 33 45.02 24.10 -19.49
C SER A 33 43.69 24.09 -20.24
N GLU A 34 43.71 24.23 -21.57
CA GLU A 34 42.51 24.16 -22.42
C GLU A 34 41.84 22.78 -22.33
N GLN A 35 42.63 21.70 -22.41
CA GLN A 35 42.13 20.34 -22.27
C GLN A 35 41.54 20.09 -20.87
N SER A 36 42.19 20.60 -19.82
CA SER A 36 41.70 20.48 -18.45
C SER A 36 40.39 21.24 -18.25
N ALA A 37 40.25 22.43 -18.84
CA ALA A 37 39.03 23.21 -18.80
C ALA A 37 37.88 22.50 -19.53
N GLN A 38 38.14 21.91 -20.70
CA GLN A 38 37.15 21.11 -21.43
C GLN A 38 36.74 19.87 -20.65
N ALA A 39 37.69 19.11 -20.12
CA ALA A 39 37.42 17.94 -19.29
C ALA A 39 36.57 18.31 -18.07
N SER A 40 36.90 19.40 -17.39
CA SER A 40 36.13 19.90 -16.24
C SER A 40 34.69 20.26 -16.62
N GLN A 41 34.48 20.88 -17.79
CA GLN A 41 33.13 21.18 -18.28
C GLN A 41 32.33 19.92 -18.60
N VAL A 42 32.97 18.91 -19.21
CA VAL A 42 32.33 17.62 -19.51
C VAL A 42 31.95 16.92 -18.21
N SER A 43 32.88 16.81 -17.26
CA SER A 43 32.62 16.20 -15.95
C SER A 43 31.52 16.93 -15.18
N ALA A 44 31.48 18.26 -15.20
CA ALA A 44 30.40 19.02 -14.57
C ALA A 44 29.03 18.75 -15.22
N ARG A 45 28.97 18.62 -16.55
CA ARG A 45 27.73 18.27 -17.27
C ARG A 45 27.30 16.84 -17.00
N GLU A 46 28.23 15.90 -16.88
CA GLU A 46 27.93 14.50 -16.54
C GLU A 46 27.49 14.35 -15.10
N ALA A 47 28.15 15.04 -14.16
CA ALA A 47 27.74 15.07 -12.76
C ALA A 47 26.31 15.61 -12.59
N ARG A 48 25.95 16.69 -13.31
CA ARG A 48 24.57 17.21 -13.33
C ARG A 48 23.58 16.18 -13.86
N ARG A 49 23.84 15.60 -15.03
CA ARG A 49 22.99 14.54 -15.61
C ARG A 49 22.83 13.34 -14.68
N SER A 50 23.91 12.97 -13.98
CA SER A 50 23.89 11.88 -13.01
C SER A 50 23.05 12.23 -11.78
N SER A 51 23.14 13.46 -11.27
CA SER A 51 22.26 13.95 -10.18
C SER A 51 20.80 13.90 -10.59
N ASP A 52 20.45 14.45 -11.76
CA ASP A 52 19.08 14.48 -12.27
C ASP A 52 18.51 13.07 -12.46
N ALA A 53 19.36 12.10 -12.87
CA ALA A 53 18.97 10.70 -12.99
C ALA A 53 18.78 10.03 -11.63
N ALA A 54 19.65 10.34 -10.66
CA ALA A 54 19.56 9.84 -9.29
C ALA A 54 18.31 10.36 -8.60
N GLU A 55 18.01 11.66 -8.73
CA GLU A 55 16.80 12.29 -8.18
C GLU A 55 15.54 11.67 -8.76
N ARG A 56 15.46 11.52 -10.09
CA ARG A 56 14.32 10.84 -10.73
C ARG A 56 14.18 9.38 -10.28
N SER A 57 15.29 8.68 -10.09
CA SER A 57 15.29 7.30 -9.61
C SER A 57 14.82 7.21 -8.15
N ALA A 58 15.26 8.15 -7.31
CA ALA A 58 14.81 8.25 -5.92
C ALA A 58 13.31 8.53 -5.85
N SER A 59 12.80 9.50 -6.61
CA SER A 59 11.37 9.81 -6.67
C SER A 59 10.54 8.62 -7.18
N ALA A 60 11.03 7.88 -8.17
CA ALA A 60 10.35 6.67 -8.67
C ALA A 60 10.34 5.54 -7.62
N ALA A 61 11.44 5.36 -6.88
CA ALA A 61 11.53 4.40 -5.80
C ALA A 61 10.59 4.75 -4.64
N GLU A 62 10.52 6.03 -4.25
CA GLU A 62 9.58 6.54 -3.24
C GLU A 62 8.12 6.32 -3.66
N GLY A 63 7.78 6.64 -4.92
CA GLY A 63 6.45 6.40 -5.46
C GLY A 63 6.06 4.91 -5.47
N SER A 64 7.00 4.04 -5.85
CA SER A 64 6.79 2.58 -5.84
C SER A 64 6.58 2.05 -4.41
N LEU A 65 7.35 2.57 -3.45
CA LEU A 65 7.24 2.17 -2.05
C LEU A 65 5.94 2.64 -1.40
N ALA A 66 5.42 3.82 -1.80
CA ALA A 66 4.11 4.30 -1.37
C ALA A 66 2.98 3.37 -1.85
N LEU A 67 3.01 2.96 -3.13
CA LEU A 67 2.04 2.00 -3.68
C LEU A 67 2.13 0.65 -2.97
N GLN A 68 3.34 0.14 -2.73
CA GLN A 68 3.53 -1.12 -2.03
C GLN A 68 2.99 -1.09 -0.59
N ARG A 69 3.12 0.04 0.11
CA ARG A 69 2.52 0.23 1.45
C ARG A 69 1.00 0.19 1.39
N GLN A 70 0.39 0.88 0.42
CA GLN A 70 -1.06 0.88 0.25
C GLN A 70 -1.59 -0.53 -0.04
N GLU A 71 -0.94 -1.27 -0.95
CA GLU A 71 -1.31 -2.65 -1.23
C GLU A 71 -1.14 -3.57 0.00
N ALA A 72 -0.08 -3.37 0.78
CA ALA A 72 0.15 -4.14 2.00
C ALA A 72 -0.94 -3.86 3.05
N GLU A 73 -1.33 -2.60 3.23
CA GLU A 73 -2.42 -2.20 4.13
C GLU A 73 -3.78 -2.73 3.67
N GLU A 74 -4.05 -2.74 2.36
CA GLU A 74 -5.28 -3.31 1.80
C GLU A 74 -5.31 -4.83 2.00
N ARG A 75 -4.20 -5.52 1.74
CA ARG A 75 -4.08 -6.96 2.01
C ARG A 75 -4.24 -7.27 3.49
N GLN A 76 -3.71 -6.44 4.38
CA GLN A 76 -3.89 -6.59 5.82
C GLN A 76 -5.37 -6.43 6.20
N ARG A 77 -6.05 -5.38 5.72
CA ARG A 77 -7.49 -5.19 5.95
C ARG A 77 -8.36 -6.32 5.38
N ALA A 78 -7.98 -6.87 4.23
CA ALA A 78 -8.67 -8.02 3.64
C ALA A 78 -8.38 -9.33 4.38
N ALA A 79 -7.20 -9.45 4.99
CA ALA A 79 -6.81 -10.60 5.81
C ALA A 79 -7.32 -10.53 7.25
N GLU A 80 -7.81 -9.37 7.70
CA GLU A 80 -8.43 -9.24 9.00
C GLU A 80 -9.65 -10.17 9.08
N PRO A 81 -9.74 -11.02 10.11
CA PRO A 81 -10.87 -11.92 10.26
C PRO A 81 -12.16 -11.11 10.37
N GLN A 82 -13.12 -11.39 9.48
CA GLN A 82 -14.44 -10.73 9.49
C GLN A 82 -15.52 -11.67 10.01
N VAL A 83 -16.57 -11.09 10.58
CA VAL A 83 -17.78 -11.81 10.99
C VAL A 83 -18.66 -12.01 9.75
N GLU A 84 -18.95 -13.26 9.41
CA GLU A 84 -19.93 -13.60 8.36
C GLU A 84 -20.92 -14.60 8.96
N LEU A 85 -22.19 -14.23 9.02
CA LEU A 85 -23.25 -15.08 9.58
C LEU A 85 -24.11 -15.68 8.47
N ARG A 86 -24.49 -16.95 8.63
CA ARG A 86 -25.35 -17.67 7.69
C ARG A 86 -26.42 -18.45 8.42
N VAL A 87 -27.64 -18.39 7.89
CA VAL A 87 -28.75 -19.19 8.38
C VAL A 87 -28.80 -20.49 7.59
N GLU A 88 -28.81 -21.61 8.30
CA GLU A 88 -28.86 -22.95 7.71
C GLU A 88 -30.05 -23.71 8.31
N ARG A 89 -30.69 -24.58 7.53
CA ARG A 89 -31.83 -25.36 7.98
C ARG A 89 -31.36 -26.66 8.63
N THR A 90 -31.80 -26.94 9.87
CA THR A 90 -31.51 -28.19 10.58
C THR A 90 -32.71 -29.14 10.46
N GLY A 91 -32.88 -29.74 9.28
CA GLY A 91 -33.95 -30.71 9.00
C GLY A 91 -35.28 -30.09 8.58
N GLY A 92 -36.39 -30.83 8.75
CA GLY A 92 -37.73 -30.34 8.42
C GLY A 92 -38.35 -29.45 9.51
N GLY A 93 -38.99 -28.35 9.12
CA GLY A 93 -39.84 -27.54 10.00
C GLY A 93 -39.24 -26.21 10.48
N SER A 94 -39.48 -25.87 11.75
CA SER A 94 -39.21 -24.57 12.39
C SER A 94 -37.81 -24.42 13.03
N ARG A 95 -36.94 -25.42 12.89
CA ARG A 95 -35.58 -25.42 13.44
C ARG A 95 -34.60 -24.87 12.40
N LEU A 96 -33.87 -23.83 12.80
CA LEU A 96 -32.80 -23.23 12.02
C LEU A 96 -31.55 -23.14 12.89
N ARG A 97 -30.38 -23.08 12.25
CA ARG A 97 -29.13 -22.77 12.91
C ARG A 97 -28.53 -21.50 12.32
N LEU A 98 -28.07 -20.61 13.19
CA LEU A 98 -27.26 -19.46 12.82
C LEU A 98 -25.80 -19.86 12.98
N ARG A 99 -25.05 -19.90 11.88
CA ARG A 99 -23.64 -20.27 11.85
C ARG A 99 -22.78 -19.03 11.57
N ASN A 100 -21.70 -18.87 12.32
CA ASN A 100 -20.63 -17.97 11.93
C ASN A 100 -19.71 -18.70 10.96
N VAL A 101 -19.75 -18.31 9.69
CA VAL A 101 -18.88 -18.82 8.62
C VAL A 101 -17.67 -17.92 8.38
N GLY A 102 -17.59 -16.78 9.07
CA GLY A 102 -16.47 -15.86 9.04
C GLY A 102 -15.29 -16.29 9.90
N GLY A 103 -14.22 -15.51 9.85
CA GLY A 103 -12.98 -15.73 10.59
C GLY A 103 -12.92 -15.05 11.97
N ALA A 104 -13.81 -14.09 12.25
CA ALA A 104 -13.87 -13.40 13.56
C ALA A 104 -15.01 -13.90 14.43
N VAL A 105 -14.87 -13.73 15.75
CA VAL A 105 -15.93 -14.02 16.72
C VAL A 105 -17.05 -12.99 16.59
N ALA A 106 -18.29 -13.46 16.45
CA ALA A 106 -19.46 -12.61 16.42
C ALA A 106 -20.00 -12.43 17.85
N THR A 107 -19.90 -11.22 18.41
CA THR A 107 -20.34 -10.93 19.79
C THR A 107 -21.66 -10.17 19.79
N GLY A 108 -22.53 -10.42 20.78
CA GLY A 108 -23.78 -9.68 20.93
C GLY A 108 -24.82 -9.94 19.82
N VAL A 109 -24.73 -11.10 19.18
CA VAL A 109 -25.58 -11.49 18.05
C VAL A 109 -27.04 -11.52 18.49
N THR A 110 -27.87 -10.73 17.82
CA THR A 110 -29.30 -10.58 18.13
C THR A 110 -30.12 -10.62 16.85
N ILE A 111 -31.18 -11.45 16.84
CA ILE A 111 -32.14 -11.50 15.73
C ILE A 111 -33.28 -10.55 16.03
N HIS A 112 -33.62 -9.71 15.05
CA HIS A 112 -34.70 -8.73 15.10
C HIS A 112 -35.86 -9.14 14.21
N ASP A 113 -37.05 -8.64 14.56
CA ASP A 113 -38.21 -8.68 13.68
C ASP A 113 -37.96 -7.85 12.40
N ALA A 114 -38.73 -8.14 11.35
CA ALA A 114 -38.60 -7.42 10.10
C ALA A 114 -38.88 -5.91 10.29
N PRO A 115 -38.06 -5.03 9.67
CA PRO A 115 -38.25 -3.60 9.76
C PRO A 115 -39.64 -3.21 9.22
N GLY A 116 -40.36 -2.39 9.97
CA GLY A 116 -41.70 -1.90 9.60
C GLY A 116 -42.89 -2.72 10.13
N ILE A 117 -42.66 -3.84 10.83
CA ILE A 117 -43.73 -4.56 11.54
C ILE A 117 -43.92 -3.93 12.92
N SER A 118 -45.11 -3.36 13.18
CA SER A 118 -45.46 -2.82 14.49
C SER A 118 -45.73 -3.97 15.48
N THR A 119 -45.42 -3.78 16.76
CA THR A 119 -45.77 -4.75 17.82
C THR A 119 -47.27 -5.06 17.94
N GLN A 120 -48.14 -4.33 17.23
CA GLN A 120 -49.58 -4.60 17.15
C GLN A 120 -49.96 -5.55 16.01
N ASP A 121 -49.14 -5.70 14.97
CA ASP A 121 -49.35 -6.64 13.85
C ASP A 121 -48.87 -8.07 14.18
N ARG A 122 -49.15 -8.53 15.41
CA ARG A 122 -48.65 -9.81 15.97
C ARG A 122 -49.09 -11.07 15.21
N ALA A 123 -50.00 -10.93 14.23
CA ALA A 123 -50.42 -12.01 13.33
C ALA A 123 -49.31 -12.48 12.37
N PHE A 124 -48.18 -11.77 12.30
CA PHE A 124 -47.04 -12.13 11.45
C PHE A 124 -45.71 -12.25 12.20
N ASN A 125 -45.73 -12.29 13.53
CA ASN A 125 -44.49 -12.34 14.30
C ASN A 125 -43.88 -13.74 14.28
N PHE A 126 -42.58 -13.79 14.00
CA PHE A 126 -41.76 -14.93 14.35
C PHE A 126 -40.83 -14.55 15.48
N ARG A 127 -40.86 -15.30 16.58
CA ARG A 127 -39.90 -15.08 17.67
C ARG A 127 -38.73 -16.02 17.48
N ALA A 128 -37.58 -15.48 17.09
CA ALA A 128 -36.31 -16.20 17.10
C ALA A 128 -35.65 -16.04 18.47
N GLY A 129 -35.27 -17.13 19.11
CA GLY A 129 -34.74 -17.14 20.48
C GLY A 129 -33.29 -16.67 20.66
N ILE A 130 -32.70 -15.97 19.69
CA ILE A 130 -31.29 -15.52 19.76
C ILE A 130 -31.24 -14.05 20.12
N SER A 131 -30.73 -13.77 21.32
CA SER A 131 -30.46 -12.42 21.82
C SER A 131 -29.14 -12.42 22.57
N ASN A 132 -28.25 -11.49 22.22
CA ASN A 132 -26.97 -11.29 22.87
C ASN A 132 -26.12 -12.57 23.01
N VAL A 133 -25.96 -13.31 21.92
CA VAL A 133 -25.16 -14.55 21.87
C VAL A 133 -23.78 -14.28 21.26
N GLU A 134 -22.78 -15.01 21.72
CA GLU A 134 -21.45 -15.05 21.12
C GLU A 134 -21.34 -16.29 20.22
N LEU A 135 -20.78 -16.14 19.01
CA LEU A 135 -20.54 -17.24 18.07
C LEU A 135 -19.08 -17.19 17.59
N ALA A 136 -18.29 -18.19 17.99
CA ALA A 136 -16.93 -18.36 17.49
C ALA A 136 -16.92 -18.71 15.97
N PRO A 137 -15.79 -18.50 15.27
CA PRO A 137 -15.64 -18.95 13.88
C PRO A 137 -16.00 -20.43 13.72
N GLY A 138 -16.90 -20.73 12.78
CA GLY A 138 -17.42 -22.07 12.53
C GLY A 138 -18.50 -22.55 13.50
N GLU A 139 -18.75 -21.85 14.61
CA GLU A 139 -19.79 -22.21 15.57
C GLU A 139 -21.19 -21.98 14.99
N ALA A 140 -22.13 -22.84 15.37
CA ALA A 140 -23.53 -22.69 14.99
C ALA A 140 -24.44 -22.84 16.21
N ARG A 141 -25.40 -21.92 16.33
CA ARG A 141 -26.43 -21.94 17.37
C ARG A 141 -27.78 -22.25 16.76
N GLU A 142 -28.41 -23.32 17.26
CA GLU A 142 -29.78 -23.65 16.88
C GLU A 142 -30.78 -22.72 17.57
N PHE A 143 -31.82 -22.34 16.83
CA PHE A 143 -32.96 -21.61 17.32
C PHE A 143 -34.24 -22.06 16.63
N LEU A 144 -35.35 -21.78 17.30
CA LEU A 144 -36.69 -22.06 16.80
C LEU A 144 -37.32 -20.78 16.28
N ILE A 145 -38.02 -20.91 15.16
CA ILE A 145 -38.94 -19.90 14.65
C ILE A 145 -40.36 -20.33 15.01
N TYR A 146 -40.94 -19.66 15.99
CA TYR A 146 -42.35 -19.82 16.33
C TYR A 146 -43.21 -19.00 15.37
N ARG A 147 -44.24 -19.62 14.80
CA ARG A 147 -45.20 -18.94 13.91
C ARG A 147 -46.49 -18.70 14.68
N THR A 148 -46.96 -17.46 14.68
CA THR A 148 -48.33 -17.14 15.10
C THR A 148 -49.01 -16.40 13.96
N GLY A 149 -50.07 -16.97 13.38
CA GLY A 149 -50.92 -16.31 12.38
C GLY A 149 -50.43 -16.32 10.92
N SER A 150 -49.19 -16.75 10.63
CA SER A 150 -48.65 -16.83 9.26
C SER A 150 -48.34 -18.27 8.80
N PRO A 151 -48.81 -18.71 7.62
CA PRO A 151 -48.51 -20.03 7.09
C PRO A 151 -47.12 -20.15 6.45
N ARG A 152 -46.48 -19.03 6.08
CA ARG A 152 -45.20 -19.02 5.33
C ARG A 152 -44.00 -18.72 6.24
N MET A 153 -42.89 -19.41 5.98
CA MET A 153 -41.61 -19.17 6.65
C MET A 153 -41.02 -17.83 6.16
N PRO A 154 -40.39 -17.02 7.02
CA PRO A 154 -39.72 -15.81 6.56
C PRO A 154 -38.61 -16.19 5.58
N THR A 155 -38.47 -15.38 4.52
CA THR A 155 -37.39 -15.52 3.54
C THR A 155 -36.08 -14.90 4.03
N HIS A 156 -36.14 -13.99 5.00
CA HIS A 156 -35.00 -13.29 5.57
C HIS A 156 -35.15 -13.12 7.08
N LEU A 157 -34.02 -13.15 7.78
CA LEU A 157 -33.89 -12.78 9.20
C LEU A 157 -32.97 -11.58 9.31
N TRP A 158 -33.31 -10.63 10.18
CA TRP A 158 -32.51 -9.44 10.39
C TRP A 158 -31.64 -9.64 11.63
N VAL A 159 -30.33 -9.46 11.49
CA VAL A 159 -29.37 -9.73 12.54
C VAL A 159 -28.46 -8.53 12.76
N THR A 160 -28.12 -8.26 14.01
CA THR A 160 -27.07 -7.31 14.40
C THR A 160 -26.06 -8.00 15.30
N TRP A 161 -24.83 -7.48 15.33
CA TRP A 161 -23.78 -7.91 16.24
C TRP A 161 -22.88 -6.71 16.59
N GLN A 162 -22.01 -6.88 17.56
CA GLN A 162 -21.10 -5.82 18.00
C GLN A 162 -20.17 -5.40 16.85
N GLY A 163 -20.15 -4.09 16.53
CA GLY A 163 -19.42 -3.54 15.38
C GLY A 163 -20.25 -3.44 14.09
N GLN A 164 -21.44 -4.05 14.05
CA GLN A 164 -22.41 -3.92 12.96
C GLN A 164 -23.79 -3.55 13.54
N GLU A 165 -23.97 -2.25 13.77
CA GLU A 165 -25.22 -1.70 14.33
C GLU A 165 -26.37 -1.74 13.33
N GLU A 166 -26.06 -1.66 12.03
CA GLU A 166 -27.05 -1.78 10.96
C GLU A 166 -27.54 -3.22 10.83
N ARG A 167 -28.85 -3.39 10.70
CA ARG A 167 -29.49 -4.71 10.55
C ARG A 167 -29.12 -5.33 9.21
N VAL A 168 -28.49 -6.49 9.26
CA VAL A 168 -28.13 -7.27 8.06
C VAL A 168 -29.20 -8.33 7.80
N ALA A 169 -29.70 -8.40 6.56
CA ALA A 169 -30.62 -9.44 6.13
C ALA A 169 -29.87 -10.73 5.79
N LEU A 170 -30.17 -11.79 6.52
CA LEU A 170 -29.70 -13.15 6.23
C LEU A 170 -30.81 -13.94 5.55
N ALA A 171 -30.52 -14.52 4.39
CA ALA A 171 -31.46 -15.36 3.67
C ALA A 171 -31.75 -16.64 4.45
N VAL A 172 -33.04 -16.98 4.58
CA VAL A 172 -33.49 -18.24 5.14
C VAL A 172 -33.63 -19.24 4.00
N PRO A 173 -32.89 -20.37 4.01
CA PRO A 173 -33.04 -21.39 2.99
C PRO A 173 -34.46 -21.99 2.97
N ALA A 174 -34.96 -22.25 1.77
CA ALA A 174 -36.28 -22.83 1.51
C ALA A 174 -36.53 -24.14 2.26
#